data_AF-A0A534W483-F1
#
_entry.id   AF-A0A534W483-F1
#
_cell.length_a   1.000
_cell.length_b   1.000
_cell.length_c   1.000
_cell.angle_alpha   90.00
_cell.angle_beta   90.00
_cell.angle_gamma   90.00
#
_symmetry.space_group_name_H-M   'P 1'
#
loop_
_entity.id
_entity.type
_entity.pdbx_description
1 polymer ?
#
loop_
_entity_poly.entity_id
_entity_poly.type
_entity_poly.pdbx_seq_one_letter_code
_entity_poly.pdbx_strand_id
1 'polypeptide(L)'
;MDRTYTIEELWAAVRRRWKSLALVAGGVLVLAALVIARLPNEYRARALVMVEPFTPHPDLVVPVVNSLNLESKVKSVREGVYARSIMVTAIEELKLYAREREKSVDDAVNAFRADTEVHAEGENAFSITVRGRDPETAARAANRLAELYIEGNLQVRAGQVARTRDIITQKLAEMRGELTQGEKKVTAFKRANAEMLPELVDARFHQRDELTKQIELEETFIKEAQRRIDLLGTQPFGKDTEVGRLEELHDTLRARLATMQSTLTPDHPDVESMKR
;
A
#
# COMPACT_ATOMS: atom_id res chain seq x y z
N MET A 1 -14.08 -27.10 -84.06
CA MET A 1 -12.83 -27.36 -84.83
C MET A 1 -11.69 -27.31 -83.83
N ASP A 2 -11.50 -28.40 -83.10
CA ASP A 2 -10.48 -28.48 -82.05
C ASP A 2 -9.18 -28.91 -82.72
N ARG A 3 -8.23 -27.98 -82.85
CA ARG A 3 -6.89 -28.29 -83.33
C ARG A 3 -6.15 -29.04 -82.21
N THR A 4 -6.23 -30.37 -82.23
CA THR A 4 -5.38 -31.22 -81.40
C THR A 4 -3.97 -31.22 -81.98
N TYR A 5 -3.16 -30.25 -81.56
CA TYR A 5 -1.72 -30.25 -81.84
C TYR A 5 -1.11 -31.52 -81.23
N THR A 6 -0.63 -32.42 -82.09
CA THR A 6 0.05 -33.64 -81.65
C THR A 6 1.48 -33.32 -81.21
N ILE A 7 1.99 -34.05 -80.20
CA ILE A 7 3.32 -33.83 -79.61
C ILE A 7 4.42 -33.90 -80.68
N GLU A 8 4.23 -34.70 -81.73
CA GLU A 8 5.17 -34.84 -82.84
C GLU A 8 5.24 -33.60 -83.73
N GLU A 9 4.12 -32.91 -83.97
CA GLU A 9 4.10 -31.66 -84.75
C GLU A 9 4.79 -30.51 -84.01
N LEU A 10 4.62 -30.44 -82.68
CA LEU A 10 5.34 -29.48 -81.84
C LEU A 10 6.85 -29.75 -81.86
N TRP A 11 7.27 -31.01 -81.82
CA TRP A 11 8.69 -31.38 -81.92
C TRP A 11 9.29 -30.98 -83.27
N ALA A 12 8.60 -31.28 -84.37
CA ALA A 12 9.03 -30.92 -85.71
C ALA A 12 9.14 -29.38 -85.88
N ALA A 13 8.20 -28.62 -85.32
CA ALA A 13 8.23 -27.16 -85.33
C ALA A 13 9.41 -26.59 -84.52
N VAL A 14 9.70 -27.15 -83.35
CA VAL A 14 10.84 -26.76 -82.51
C VAL A 14 12.17 -27.06 -83.22
N ARG A 15 12.32 -28.23 -83.85
CA ARG A 15 13.56 -28.58 -84.58
C ARG A 15 13.84 -27.64 -85.75
N ARG A 16 12.80 -27.24 -86.48
CA ARG A 16 12.91 -26.35 -87.65
C ARG A 16 13.22 -24.90 -87.28
N ARG A 17 12.77 -24.44 -86.10
CA ARG A 17 12.92 -23.07 -85.60
C ARG A 17 13.83 -22.95 -84.35
N TRP A 18 14.60 -24.00 -84.04
CA TRP A 18 15.45 -24.08 -82.84
C TRP A 18 16.36 -22.85 -82.68
N LYS A 19 16.96 -22.36 -83.77
CA LYS A 19 17.83 -21.17 -83.74
C LYS A 19 17.09 -19.90 -83.30
N SER A 20 15.89 -19.65 -83.83
CA SER A 20 15.06 -18.50 -83.42
C SER A 20 14.51 -18.66 -82.00
N LEU A 21 14.14 -19.88 -81.60
CA LEU A 21 13.68 -20.15 -80.23
C LEU A 21 14.81 -19.94 -79.22
N ALA A 22 16.01 -20.43 -79.53
CA ALA A 22 17.21 -20.24 -78.72
C ALA A 22 17.63 -18.76 -78.65
N LEU A 23 17.49 -18.00 -79.75
CA LEU A 23 17.79 -16.58 -79.79
C LEU A 23 16.82 -15.77 -78.90
N VAL A 24 15.52 -16.06 -78.97
CA VAL A 24 14.52 -15.40 -78.11
C VAL A 24 14.73 -15.79 -76.65
N ALA A 25 14.92 -17.09 -76.35
CA ALA A 25 15.17 -17.56 -74.98
C ALA A 25 16.48 -16.96 -74.41
N GLY A 26 17.53 -16.90 -75.22
CA GLY A 26 18.80 -16.25 -74.86
C GLY A 26 18.63 -14.76 -74.62
N GLY A 27 17.88 -14.06 -75.47
CA GLY A 27 17.56 -12.64 -75.30
C GLY A 27 16.81 -12.36 -74.01
N VAL A 28 15.82 -13.19 -73.67
CA VAL A 28 15.08 -13.09 -72.39
C VAL A 28 15.99 -13.36 -71.20
N LEU A 29 16.86 -14.37 -71.27
CA LEU A 29 17.83 -14.67 -70.19
C LEU A 29 18.84 -13.54 -69.99
N VAL A 30 19.36 -12.94 -71.06
CA VAL A 30 20.29 -11.81 -70.97
C VAL A 30 19.58 -10.58 -70.38
N LEU A 31 18.35 -10.28 -70.80
CA LEU A 31 17.54 -9.22 -70.21
C LEU A 31 17.26 -9.48 -68.72
N ALA A 32 16.89 -10.71 -68.36
CA ALA A 32 16.66 -11.09 -66.97
C ALA A 32 17.94 -10.95 -66.12
N ALA A 33 19.08 -11.41 -66.62
CA ALA A 33 20.37 -11.26 -65.94
C ALA A 33 20.77 -9.80 -65.77
N LEU A 34 20.53 -8.95 -66.78
CA LEU A 34 20.78 -7.50 -66.71
C LEU A 34 19.91 -6.82 -65.64
N VAL A 35 18.64 -7.21 -65.55
CA VAL A 35 17.72 -6.70 -64.52
C VAL A 35 18.17 -7.13 -63.13
N ILE A 36 18.48 -8.43 -62.92
CA ILE A 36 18.96 -8.95 -61.64
C ILE A 36 20.26 -8.27 -61.20
N ALA A 37 21.20 -8.05 -62.13
CA ALA A 37 22.45 -7.37 -61.84
C ALA A 37 22.29 -5.88 -61.49
N ARG A 38 21.15 -5.26 -61.81
CA ARG A 38 20.83 -3.85 -61.50
C ARG A 38 20.02 -3.70 -60.22
N LEU A 39 19.43 -4.77 -59.68
CA LEU A 39 18.68 -4.71 -58.43
C LEU A 39 19.65 -4.50 -57.26
N PRO A 40 19.39 -3.53 -56.36
CA PRO A 40 20.19 -3.37 -55.16
C PRO A 40 19.99 -4.57 -54.23
N ASN A 41 21.09 -5.05 -53.64
CA ASN A 41 21.01 -6.04 -52.58
C ASN A 41 20.33 -5.44 -51.35
N GLU A 42 19.40 -6.19 -50.76
CA GLU A 42 18.68 -5.81 -49.55
C GLU A 42 18.94 -6.87 -48.47
N TYR A 43 19.49 -6.41 -47.35
CA TYR A 43 19.81 -7.24 -46.19
C TYR A 43 18.78 -7.01 -45.10
N ARG A 44 18.47 -8.08 -44.36
CA ARG A 44 17.57 -8.04 -43.21
C ARG A 44 18.30 -8.51 -41.98
N ALA A 45 18.29 -7.68 -40.94
CA ALA A 45 18.77 -8.06 -39.62
C ALA A 45 17.60 -8.18 -38.66
N ARG A 46 17.64 -9.17 -37.76
CA ARG A 46 16.57 -9.48 -36.83
C ARG A 46 17.11 -9.54 -35.41
N ALA A 47 16.57 -8.71 -34.53
CA ALA A 47 16.81 -8.72 -33.09
C ALA A 47 15.61 -9.35 -32.38
N LEU A 48 15.84 -10.38 -31.56
CA LEU A 48 14.81 -11.05 -30.78
C LEU A 48 14.87 -10.55 -29.33
N VAL A 49 13.75 -10.04 -28.84
CA VAL A 49 13.65 -9.52 -27.46
C VAL A 49 12.60 -10.33 -26.71
N MET A 50 13.01 -10.90 -25.58
CA MET A 50 12.11 -11.62 -24.69
C MET A 50 11.60 -10.69 -23.59
N VAL A 51 10.28 -10.72 -23.37
CA VAL A 51 9.60 -9.97 -22.33
C VAL A 51 9.44 -10.87 -21.12
N GLU A 52 10.17 -10.58 -20.05
CA GLU A 52 9.98 -11.28 -18.79
C GLU A 52 8.71 -10.75 -18.10
N PRO A 53 7.75 -11.64 -17.75
CA PRO A 53 6.56 -11.23 -17.02
C PRO A 53 6.96 -10.79 -15.61
N PHE A 54 6.58 -9.56 -15.24
CA PHE A 54 6.70 -9.11 -13.86
C PHE A 54 5.60 -9.76 -13.02
N THR A 55 5.94 -10.75 -12.21
CA THR A 55 5.04 -11.34 -11.21
C THR A 55 5.33 -10.72 -9.84
N PRO A 56 4.62 -9.66 -9.41
CA PRO A 56 4.75 -9.19 -8.05
C PRO A 56 4.24 -10.26 -7.07
N HIS A 57 4.79 -10.25 -5.85
CA HIS A 57 4.35 -11.16 -4.78
C HIS A 57 2.83 -10.96 -4.54
N PRO A 58 2.02 -12.02 -4.51
CA PRO A 58 0.55 -11.92 -4.48
C PRO A 58 -0.02 -11.09 -3.31
N ASP A 59 0.73 -10.95 -2.22
CA ASP A 59 0.32 -10.19 -1.03
C ASP A 59 0.60 -8.68 -1.11
N LEU A 60 1.38 -8.22 -2.10
CA LEU A 60 1.83 -6.81 -2.18
C LEU A 60 1.02 -5.96 -3.17
N VAL A 61 0.37 -6.57 -4.15
CA VAL A 61 -0.49 -5.89 -5.13
C VAL A 61 -1.39 -6.92 -5.78
N VAL A 62 -2.71 -6.67 -5.74
CA VAL A 62 -3.65 -7.34 -6.65
C VAL A 62 -3.18 -7.00 -8.07
N PRO A 63 -2.94 -7.99 -8.96
CA PRO A 63 -2.50 -7.69 -10.30
C PRO A 63 -3.59 -6.90 -11.04
N VAL A 64 -3.42 -5.58 -11.17
CA VAL A 64 -4.31 -4.70 -11.95
C VAL A 64 -4.09 -4.85 -13.46
N VAL A 65 -3.12 -5.67 -13.89
CA VAL A 65 -2.91 -5.95 -15.30
C VAL A 65 -3.56 -7.27 -15.68
N ASN A 66 -4.85 -7.17 -16.03
CA ASN A 66 -5.52 -8.16 -16.86
C ASN A 66 -4.59 -8.58 -18.00
N SER A 67 -4.63 -9.87 -18.33
CA SER A 67 -4.02 -10.50 -19.49
C SER A 67 -4.41 -9.75 -20.77
N LEU A 68 -3.70 -8.66 -21.07
CA LEU A 68 -3.75 -7.98 -22.35
C LEU A 68 -3.47 -9.03 -23.43
N ASN A 69 -4.44 -9.25 -24.31
CA ASN A 69 -4.32 -10.13 -25.46
C ASN A 69 -2.96 -9.91 -26.15
N LEU A 70 -2.29 -10.97 -26.57
CA LEU A 70 -0.96 -10.91 -27.20
C LEU A 70 -0.88 -9.83 -28.29
N GLU A 71 -1.95 -9.66 -29.08
CA GLU A 71 -2.07 -8.63 -30.11
C GLU A 71 -1.99 -7.19 -29.56
N SER A 72 -2.62 -6.92 -28.41
CA SER A 72 -2.55 -5.61 -27.75
C SER A 72 -1.17 -5.33 -27.15
N LYS A 73 -0.47 -6.36 -26.68
CA LYS A 73 0.93 -6.25 -26.21
C LYS A 73 1.85 -5.92 -27.38
N VAL A 74 1.73 -6.63 -28.49
CA VAL A 74 2.55 -6.42 -29.70
C VAL A 74 2.28 -5.04 -30.30
N LYS A 75 1.01 -4.60 -30.32
CA LYS A 75 0.66 -3.23 -30.73
C LYS A 75 1.36 -2.18 -29.87
N SER A 76 1.36 -2.36 -28.55
CA SER A 76 2.03 -1.44 -27.61
C SER A 76 3.55 -1.44 -27.79
N VAL A 77 4.16 -2.62 -28.01
CA VAL A 77 5.60 -2.74 -28.33
C VAL A 77 5.91 -2.01 -29.63
N ARG A 78 5.11 -2.24 -30.68
CA ARG A 78 5.27 -1.61 -31.99
C ARG A 78 5.17 -0.09 -31.88
N GLU A 79 4.18 0.43 -31.16
CA GLU A 79 4.04 1.87 -30.90
C GLU A 79 5.26 2.43 -30.13
N GLY A 80 5.79 1.68 -29.17
CA GLY A 80 7.01 2.04 -28.44
C GLY A 80 8.24 2.08 -29.34
N VAL A 81 8.52 1.02 -30.10
CA VAL A 81 9.67 0.95 -31.02
C VAL A 81 9.60 2.02 -32.11
N TYR A 82 8.39 2.34 -32.60
CA TYR A 82 8.16 3.38 -33.61
C TYR A 82 8.04 4.80 -33.03
N ALA A 83 8.23 4.95 -31.72
CA ALA A 83 8.24 6.25 -31.08
C ALA A 83 9.32 7.14 -31.70
N ARG A 84 8.96 8.40 -31.97
CA ARG A 84 9.85 9.37 -32.63
C ARG A 84 11.17 9.54 -31.89
N SER A 85 11.13 9.63 -30.56
CA SER A 85 12.34 9.78 -29.75
C SER A 85 13.33 8.63 -29.96
N ILE A 86 12.84 7.38 -29.94
CA ILE A 86 13.67 6.19 -30.14
C ILE A 86 14.28 6.17 -31.55
N MET A 87 13.46 6.41 -32.57
CA MET A 87 13.93 6.41 -33.97
C MET A 87 14.93 7.53 -34.24
N VAL A 88 14.69 8.73 -33.72
CA VAL A 88 15.62 9.87 -33.88
C VAL A 88 16.96 9.57 -33.22
N THR A 89 16.96 9.08 -31.97
CA THR A 89 18.20 8.70 -31.27
C THR A 89 18.99 7.66 -32.05
N ALA A 90 18.33 6.59 -32.53
CA ALA A 90 19.00 5.57 -33.34
C ALA A 90 19.56 6.12 -34.67
N ILE A 91 18.81 7.00 -35.35
CA ILE A 91 19.24 7.64 -36.60
C ILE A 91 20.46 8.54 -36.37
N GLU A 92 20.49 9.30 -35.28
CA GLU A 92 21.58 10.22 -34.95
C GLU A 92 22.86 9.47 -34.57
N GLU A 93 22.76 8.48 -33.68
CA GLU A 93 23.91 7.70 -33.20
C GLU A 93 24.55 6.88 -34.31
N LEU A 94 23.74 6.21 -35.14
CA LEU A 94 24.22 5.35 -36.24
C LEU A 94 24.41 6.12 -37.56
N LYS A 95 24.13 7.43 -37.56
CA LYS A 95 24.22 8.31 -38.74
C LYS A 95 23.46 7.76 -39.97
N LEU A 96 22.29 7.19 -39.75
CA LEU A 96 21.46 6.60 -40.81
C LEU A 96 20.80 7.68 -41.70
N TYR A 97 20.32 7.30 -42.88
CA TYR A 97 19.48 8.14 -43.75
C TYR A 97 20.00 9.57 -43.97
N ALA A 98 21.28 9.72 -44.31
CA ALA A 98 21.92 11.03 -44.44
C ALA A 98 21.23 11.95 -45.47
N ARG A 99 20.75 11.39 -46.60
CA ARG A 99 20.08 12.15 -47.67
C ARG A 99 18.68 12.61 -47.27
N GLU A 100 17.97 11.80 -46.50
CA GLU A 100 16.64 12.10 -46.01
C GLU A 100 16.70 13.13 -44.88
N ARG A 101 17.71 13.04 -44.00
CA ARG A 101 17.98 14.02 -42.94
C ARG A 101 18.24 15.43 -43.46
N GLU A 102 18.87 15.57 -44.63
CA GLU A 102 19.08 16.89 -45.27
C GLU A 102 17.76 17.56 -45.66
N LYS A 103 16.70 16.79 -45.93
CA LYS A 103 15.37 17.32 -46.22
C LYS A 103 14.61 17.62 -44.93
N SER A 104 14.48 16.62 -44.08
CA SER A 104 13.81 16.72 -42.78
C SER A 104 14.19 15.53 -41.90
N VAL A 105 14.27 15.77 -40.59
CA VAL A 105 14.41 14.67 -39.60
C VAL A 105 13.20 13.73 -39.68
N ASP A 106 12.01 14.25 -39.93
CA ASP A 106 10.80 13.43 -39.99
C ASP A 106 10.77 12.54 -41.24
N ASP A 107 11.38 12.97 -42.35
CA ASP A 107 11.54 12.14 -43.54
C ASP A 107 12.45 10.94 -43.27
N ALA A 108 13.56 11.17 -42.54
CA ALA A 108 14.45 10.09 -42.12
C ALA A 108 13.76 9.11 -41.17
N VAL A 109 12.94 9.61 -40.24
CA VAL A 109 12.13 8.75 -39.33
C VAL A 109 11.10 7.94 -40.11
N ASN A 110 10.44 8.53 -41.12
CA ASN A 110 9.46 7.83 -41.94
C ASN A 110 10.12 6.74 -42.80
N ALA A 111 11.28 7.04 -43.39
CA ALA A 111 12.08 6.03 -44.10
C ALA A 111 12.49 4.89 -43.17
N PHE A 112 12.98 5.20 -41.97
CA PHE A 112 13.36 4.18 -41.00
C PHE A 112 12.19 3.32 -40.51
N ARG A 113 11.02 3.94 -40.33
CA ARG A 113 9.79 3.21 -39.98
C ARG A 113 9.33 2.28 -41.09
N ALA A 114 9.49 2.67 -42.35
CA ALA A 114 9.17 1.82 -43.50
C ALA A 114 10.11 0.62 -43.62
N ASP A 115 11.37 0.78 -43.24
CA ASP A 115 12.38 -0.28 -43.27
C ASP A 115 12.36 -1.19 -42.02
N THR A 116 11.57 -0.84 -40.99
CA THR A 116 11.51 -1.56 -39.72
C THR A 116 10.18 -2.30 -39.56
N GLU A 117 10.25 -3.59 -39.24
CA GLU A 117 9.10 -4.45 -39.01
C GLU A 117 9.17 -5.06 -37.60
N VAL A 118 8.05 -4.98 -36.86
CA VAL A 118 7.95 -5.57 -35.51
C VAL A 118 6.90 -6.67 -35.53
N HIS A 119 7.30 -7.89 -35.15
CA HIS A 119 6.44 -9.07 -35.16
C HIS A 119 6.41 -9.75 -33.79
N ALA A 120 5.28 -10.36 -33.46
CA ALA A 120 5.15 -11.21 -32.28
C ALA A 120 5.87 -12.54 -32.52
N GLU A 121 6.65 -13.01 -31.55
CA GLU A 121 7.33 -14.30 -31.61
C GLU A 121 6.92 -15.12 -30.39
N GLY A 122 5.96 -16.03 -30.57
CA GLY A 122 5.37 -16.79 -29.46
C GLY A 122 4.58 -15.90 -28.49
N GLU A 123 4.52 -16.31 -27.23
CA GLU A 123 3.68 -15.66 -26.20
C GLU A 123 4.37 -14.49 -25.49
N ASN A 124 5.70 -14.59 -25.31
CA ASN A 124 6.48 -13.67 -24.48
C ASN A 124 7.70 -13.08 -25.20
N ALA A 125 7.74 -13.08 -26.54
CA ALA A 125 8.82 -12.44 -27.28
C ALA A 125 8.30 -11.66 -28.49
N PHE A 126 9.13 -10.72 -28.95
CA PHE A 126 8.91 -9.99 -30.18
C PHE A 126 10.23 -9.88 -30.96
N SER A 127 10.12 -9.83 -32.28
CA SER A 127 11.26 -9.59 -33.17
C SER A 127 11.17 -8.20 -33.78
N ILE A 128 12.30 -7.50 -33.80
CA ILE A 128 12.50 -6.26 -34.54
C ILE A 128 13.37 -6.60 -35.75
N THR A 129 12.83 -6.45 -36.95
CA THR A 129 13.55 -6.68 -38.20
C THR A 129 13.80 -5.34 -38.90
N VAL A 130 15.05 -5.07 -39.26
CA VAL A 130 15.43 -3.87 -40.01
C VAL A 130 16.01 -4.26 -41.36
N ARG A 131 15.53 -3.60 -42.41
CA ARG A 131 16.03 -3.71 -43.79
C ARG A 131 17.10 -2.65 -44.06
N GLY A 132 18.12 -3.01 -44.83
CA GLY A 132 19.18 -2.09 -45.18
C GLY A 132 20.03 -2.57 -46.35
N ARG A 133 20.78 -1.65 -46.96
CA ARG A 133 21.72 -1.96 -48.06
C ARG A 133 23.04 -2.54 -47.59
N ASP A 134 23.37 -2.32 -46.32
CA ASP A 134 24.59 -2.80 -45.68
C ASP A 134 24.23 -3.72 -44.52
N PRO A 135 24.73 -4.97 -44.49
CA PRO A 135 24.37 -5.95 -43.47
C PRO A 135 24.80 -5.52 -42.07
N GLU A 136 25.96 -4.89 -41.92
CA GLU A 136 26.43 -4.44 -40.61
C GLU A 136 25.56 -3.30 -40.06
N THR A 137 25.22 -2.34 -40.91
CA THR A 137 24.38 -1.20 -40.53
C THR A 137 22.96 -1.65 -40.17
N ALA A 138 22.39 -2.60 -40.92
CA ALA A 138 21.10 -3.19 -40.57
C ALA A 138 21.15 -3.91 -39.20
N ALA A 139 22.22 -4.66 -38.93
CA ALA A 139 22.41 -5.34 -37.65
C ALA A 139 22.56 -4.36 -36.49
N ARG A 140 23.38 -3.32 -36.65
CA ARG A 140 23.55 -2.25 -35.65
C ARG A 140 22.22 -1.53 -35.38
N ALA A 141 21.44 -1.24 -36.42
CA ALA A 141 20.14 -0.59 -36.28
C ALA A 141 19.12 -1.46 -35.53
N ALA A 142 19.00 -2.75 -35.87
CA ALA A 142 18.10 -3.67 -35.19
C ALA A 142 18.46 -3.84 -33.71
N ASN A 143 19.75 -4.02 -33.40
CA ASN A 143 20.23 -4.14 -32.02
C ASN A 143 19.98 -2.86 -31.23
N ARG A 144 20.31 -1.70 -31.81
CA ARG A 144 20.16 -0.43 -31.10
C ARG A 144 18.70 -0.06 -30.84
N LEU A 145 17.80 -0.36 -31.77
CA LEU A 145 16.35 -0.19 -31.53
C LEU A 145 15.85 -1.06 -30.37
N ALA A 146 16.34 -2.31 -30.29
CA ALA A 146 15.99 -3.20 -29.18
C ALA A 146 16.50 -2.65 -27.84
N GLU A 147 17.75 -2.19 -27.79
CA GLU A 147 18.35 -1.58 -26.59
C GLU A 147 17.59 -0.33 -26.14
N LEU A 148 17.34 0.62 -27.04
CA LEU A 148 16.63 1.87 -26.72
C LEU A 148 15.20 1.59 -26.22
N TYR A 149 14.53 0.58 -26.79
CA TYR A 149 13.23 0.16 -26.29
C TYR A 149 13.29 -0.39 -24.87
N ILE A 150 14.30 -1.23 -24.58
CA ILE A 150 14.51 -1.79 -23.23
C ILE A 150 14.84 -0.68 -22.22
N GLU A 151 15.75 0.23 -22.56
CA GLU A 151 16.15 1.39 -21.74
C GLU A 151 14.93 2.28 -21.43
N GLY A 152 14.14 2.63 -22.45
CA GLY A 152 12.94 3.44 -22.28
C GLY A 152 11.89 2.76 -21.40
N ASN A 153 11.69 1.45 -21.56
CA ASN A 153 10.76 0.69 -20.73
C ASN A 153 11.23 0.65 -19.27
N LEU A 154 12.54 0.49 -19.03
CA LEU A 154 13.10 0.52 -17.68
C LEU A 154 12.86 1.87 -16.99
N GLN A 155 13.01 2.98 -17.72
CA GLN A 155 12.75 4.32 -17.18
C GLN A 155 11.26 4.53 -16.84
N VAL A 156 10.35 4.08 -17.70
CA VAL A 156 8.90 4.12 -17.43
C VAL A 156 8.56 3.29 -16.19
N ARG A 157 9.13 2.09 -16.07
CA ARG A 157 8.97 1.23 -14.88
C ARG A 157 9.49 1.89 -13.61
N ALA A 158 10.68 2.49 -13.65
CA ALA A 158 11.24 3.22 -12.52
C ALA A 158 10.31 4.37 -12.08
N GLY A 159 9.76 5.12 -13.05
CA GLY A 159 8.79 6.17 -12.77
C GLY A 159 7.46 5.65 -12.18
N GLN A 160 6.99 4.48 -12.60
CA GLN A 160 5.80 3.83 -12.01
C GLN A 160 6.06 3.42 -10.55
N VAL A 161 7.20 2.79 -10.27
CA VAL A 161 7.58 2.39 -8.90
C VAL A 161 7.68 3.61 -7.99
N ALA A 162 8.28 4.71 -8.47
CA ALA A 162 8.34 5.97 -7.73
C ALA A 162 6.94 6.51 -7.40
N ARG A 163 6.03 6.57 -8.38
CA ARG A 163 4.64 7.01 -8.15
C ARG A 163 3.89 6.11 -7.16
N THR A 164 4.06 4.79 -7.25
CA THR A 164 3.44 3.87 -6.29
C THR A 164 3.97 4.10 -4.89
N ARG A 165 5.29 4.31 -4.73
CA ARG A 165 5.88 4.68 -3.44
C ARG A 165 5.28 5.97 -2.89
N ASP A 166 5.09 6.99 -3.72
CA ASP A 166 4.50 8.26 -3.29
C ASP A 166 3.06 8.07 -2.82
N ILE A 167 2.26 7.29 -3.55
CA ILE A 167 0.88 6.95 -3.16
C ILE A 167 0.85 6.20 -1.82
N ILE A 168 1.71 5.19 -1.65
CA ILE A 168 1.81 4.44 -0.39
C ILE A 168 2.21 5.37 0.75
N THR A 169 3.16 6.27 0.52
CA THR A 169 3.62 7.25 1.51
C THR A 169 2.51 8.21 1.91
N GLN A 170 1.73 8.69 0.94
CA GLN A 170 0.57 9.54 1.19
C GLN A 170 -0.50 8.80 2.00
N LYS A 171 -0.81 7.55 1.63
CA LYS A 171 -1.80 6.73 2.37
C LYS A 171 -1.34 6.42 3.79
N LEU A 172 -0.04 6.17 3.98
CA LEU A 172 0.55 5.97 5.30
C LEU A 172 0.41 7.22 6.18
N ALA A 173 0.64 8.41 5.60
CA ALA A 173 0.48 9.68 6.31
C ALA A 173 -0.99 9.93 6.69
N GLU A 174 -1.93 9.64 5.78
CA GLU A 174 -3.36 9.72 6.05
C GLU A 174 -3.78 8.78 7.20
N MET A 175 -3.40 7.50 7.13
CA MET A 175 -3.71 6.51 8.18
C MET A 175 -3.10 6.88 9.54
N ARG A 176 -1.88 7.44 9.57
CA ARG A 176 -1.29 7.98 10.81
C ARG A 176 -2.11 9.14 11.38
N GLY A 177 -2.62 10.00 10.51
CA GLY A 177 -3.53 11.08 10.89
C GLY A 177 -4.82 10.55 11.50
N GLU A 178 -5.46 9.56 10.86
CA GLU A 178 -6.67 8.90 11.36
C GLU A 178 -6.42 8.21 12.71
N LEU A 179 -5.30 7.49 12.85
CA LEU A 179 -4.92 6.84 14.11
C LEU A 179 -4.75 7.87 15.23
N THR A 180 -4.03 8.96 14.97
CA THR A 180 -3.83 10.04 15.94
C THR A 180 -5.16 10.68 16.36
N GLN A 181 -6.10 10.85 15.43
CA GLN A 181 -7.44 11.33 15.76
C GLN A 181 -8.23 10.32 16.61
N GLY A 182 -8.13 9.03 16.30
CA GLY A 182 -8.70 7.96 17.11
C GLY A 182 -8.15 7.95 18.53
N GLU A 183 -6.83 8.00 18.69
CA GLU A 183 -6.15 8.07 19.99
C GLU A 183 -6.57 9.31 20.80
N LYS A 184 -6.72 10.46 20.15
CA LYS A 184 -7.23 11.68 20.79
C LYS A 184 -8.68 11.51 21.27
N LYS A 185 -9.56 10.89 20.47
CA LYS A 185 -10.94 10.58 20.87
C LYS A 185 -10.97 9.64 22.06
N VAL A 186 -10.18 8.56 22.04
CA VAL A 186 -10.06 7.62 23.17
C VAL A 186 -9.55 8.32 24.42
N THR A 187 -8.52 9.15 24.29
CA THR A 187 -7.94 9.91 25.41
C THR A 187 -8.94 10.91 25.98
N ALA A 188 -9.67 11.65 25.13
CA ALA A 188 -10.72 12.56 25.56
C ALA A 188 -11.86 11.82 26.27
N PHE A 189 -12.26 10.67 25.75
CA PHE A 189 -13.25 9.80 26.39
C PHE A 189 -12.78 9.31 27.77
N LYS A 190 -11.52 8.84 27.88
CA LYS A 190 -10.92 8.46 29.17
C LYS A 190 -10.89 9.63 30.16
N ARG A 191 -10.49 10.82 29.71
CA ARG A 191 -10.47 12.02 30.58
C ARG A 191 -11.86 12.45 31.04
N ALA A 192 -12.85 12.43 30.15
CA ALA A 192 -14.23 12.79 30.49
C ALA A 192 -14.87 11.76 31.43
N ASN A 193 -14.51 10.49 31.30
CA ASN A 193 -15.00 9.40 32.14
C ASN A 193 -13.99 9.02 33.23
N ALA A 194 -13.16 9.97 33.68
CA ALA A 194 -12.07 9.72 34.63
C ALA A 194 -12.54 8.95 35.88
N GLU A 195 -13.73 9.25 36.37
CA GLU A 195 -14.30 8.63 37.58
C GLU A 195 -14.79 7.19 37.38
N MET A 196 -14.93 6.74 36.13
CA MET A 196 -15.41 5.40 35.76
C MET A 196 -14.32 4.54 35.13
N LEU A 197 -13.04 4.97 35.12
CA LEU A 197 -11.96 4.12 34.60
C LEU A 197 -11.83 2.85 35.45
N PRO A 198 -11.78 1.66 34.83
CA PRO A 198 -11.56 0.39 35.54
C PRO A 198 -10.30 0.42 36.43
N GLU A 199 -9.21 1.02 35.93
CA GLU A 199 -7.95 1.17 36.66
C GLU A 199 -8.10 2.01 37.95
N LEU A 200 -8.98 3.02 37.94
CA LEU A 200 -9.29 3.85 39.12
C LEU A 200 -10.30 3.17 40.06
N VAL A 201 -11.15 2.28 39.53
CA VAL A 201 -12.07 1.47 40.31
C VAL A 201 -11.28 0.47 41.18
N ASP A 202 -10.28 -0.21 40.65
CA ASP A 202 -9.41 -1.12 41.43
C ASP A 202 -8.64 -0.37 42.53
N ALA A 203 -8.04 0.79 42.21
CA ALA A 203 -7.36 1.62 43.19
C ALA A 203 -8.30 2.12 44.31
N ARG A 204 -9.53 2.51 43.96
CA ARG A 204 -10.56 2.91 44.93
C ARG A 204 -11.05 1.72 45.76
N PHE A 205 -11.15 0.51 45.20
CA PHE A 205 -11.50 -0.69 45.95
C PHE A 205 -10.45 -1.00 47.02
N HIS A 206 -9.16 -0.92 46.69
CA HIS A 206 -8.08 -1.09 47.67
C HIS A 206 -8.12 -0.04 48.78
N GLN A 207 -8.35 1.23 48.43
CA GLN A 207 -8.48 2.30 49.43
C GLN A 207 -9.70 2.09 50.34
N ARG A 208 -10.82 1.62 49.80
CA ARG A 208 -12.01 1.29 50.58
C ARG A 208 -11.76 0.11 51.51
N ASP A 209 -11.11 -0.95 51.04
CA ASP A 209 -10.79 -2.13 51.85
C ASP A 209 -9.89 -1.76 53.05
N GLU A 210 -8.90 -0.89 52.82
CA GLU A 210 -8.03 -0.37 53.88
C GLU A 210 -8.80 0.48 54.91
N LEU A 211 -9.66 1.40 54.44
CA LEU A 211 -10.52 2.19 55.32
C LEU A 211 -11.50 1.30 56.12
N THR A 212 -12.04 0.25 55.50
CA THR A 212 -12.92 -0.70 56.20
C THR A 212 -12.17 -1.44 57.31
N LYS A 213 -10.93 -1.88 57.06
CA LYS A 213 -10.10 -2.48 58.12
C LYS A 213 -9.79 -1.51 59.26
N GLN A 214 -9.53 -0.24 58.96
CA GLN A 214 -9.32 0.78 59.99
C GLN A 214 -10.58 1.00 60.84
N ILE A 215 -11.75 1.07 60.21
CA ILE A 215 -13.04 1.19 60.92
C ILE A 215 -13.27 -0.03 61.81
N GLU A 216 -13.03 -1.25 61.31
CA GLU A 216 -13.16 -2.48 62.12
C GLU A 216 -12.22 -2.46 63.33
N LEU A 217 -10.97 -2.02 63.16
CA LEU A 217 -10.02 -1.87 64.27
C LEU A 217 -10.49 -0.85 65.30
N GLU A 218 -10.96 0.33 64.88
CA GLU A 218 -11.52 1.34 65.79
C GLU A 218 -12.80 0.84 66.48
N GLU A 219 -13.69 0.14 65.78
CA GLU A 219 -14.85 -0.48 66.41
C GLU A 219 -14.48 -1.50 67.48
N THR A 220 -13.47 -2.35 67.21
CA THR A 220 -13.00 -3.30 68.21
C THR A 220 -12.39 -2.60 69.41
N PHE A 221 -11.68 -1.48 69.19
CA PHE A 221 -11.14 -0.63 70.25
C PHE A 221 -12.25 0.02 71.09
N ILE A 222 -13.30 0.55 70.44
CA ILE A 222 -14.47 1.13 71.11
C ILE A 222 -15.21 0.07 71.92
N LYS A 223 -15.47 -1.11 71.33
CA LYS A 223 -16.12 -2.24 72.03
C LYS A 223 -15.29 -2.70 73.23
N GLU A 224 -13.97 -2.72 73.11
CA GLU A 224 -13.08 -3.06 74.22
C GLU A 224 -13.07 -1.99 75.31
N ALA A 225 -13.06 -0.71 74.94
CA ALA A 225 -13.18 0.40 75.87
C ALA A 225 -14.54 0.36 76.61
N GLN A 226 -15.63 0.06 75.92
CA GLN A 226 -16.96 -0.15 76.52
C GLN A 226 -16.98 -1.33 77.47
N ARG A 227 -16.40 -2.48 77.10
CA ARG A 227 -16.26 -3.62 78.03
C ARG A 227 -15.49 -3.24 79.29
N ARG A 228 -14.44 -2.41 79.18
CA ARG A 228 -13.73 -1.90 80.36
C ARG A 228 -14.60 -0.99 81.23
N ILE A 229 -15.41 -0.12 80.62
CA ILE A 229 -16.35 0.75 81.35
C ILE A 229 -17.43 -0.10 82.05
N ASP A 230 -18.00 -1.09 81.37
CA ASP A 230 -19.02 -1.97 81.95
C ASP A 230 -18.45 -2.82 83.11
N LEU A 231 -17.20 -3.27 82.99
CA LEU A 231 -16.48 -3.97 84.07
C LEU A 231 -16.19 -3.04 85.27
N LEU A 232 -15.97 -1.74 85.02
CA LEU A 232 -15.84 -0.73 86.08
C LEU A 232 -17.20 -0.37 86.70
N GLY A 233 -18.29 -0.42 85.93
CA GLY A 233 -19.66 -0.16 86.41
C GLY A 233 -20.32 -1.33 87.15
N THR A 234 -19.74 -2.53 87.10
CA THR A 234 -20.31 -3.74 87.73
C THR A 234 -19.60 -4.18 89.02
N GLN A 235 -18.61 -3.43 89.51
CA GLN A 235 -18.11 -3.62 90.88
C GLN A 235 -18.93 -2.77 91.85
N PRO A 236 -19.64 -3.36 92.83
CA PRO A 236 -20.25 -2.57 93.89
C PRO A 236 -19.12 -2.00 94.76
N PHE A 237 -18.78 -0.73 94.54
CA PHE A 237 -17.80 -0.04 95.36
C PHE A 237 -18.30 -0.02 96.81
N GLY A 238 -17.47 -0.50 97.73
CA GLY A 238 -17.75 -0.45 99.17
C GLY A 238 -17.91 1.00 99.64
N LYS A 239 -18.84 1.20 100.57
CA LYS A 239 -19.32 2.49 101.12
C LYS A 239 -18.26 3.43 101.70
N ASP A 240 -16.97 3.06 101.68
CA ASP A 240 -15.88 3.84 102.26
C ASP A 240 -14.96 4.53 101.23
N THR A 241 -15.23 4.41 99.93
CA THR A 241 -14.46 5.09 98.89
C THR A 241 -15.06 6.43 98.47
N GLU A 242 -14.20 7.36 98.07
CA GLU A 242 -14.54 8.75 97.69
C GLU A 242 -15.61 8.83 96.58
N VAL A 243 -15.63 7.82 95.70
CA VAL A 243 -16.60 7.66 94.61
C VAL A 243 -17.99 7.29 95.14
N GLY A 244 -18.10 6.44 96.17
CA GLY A 244 -19.39 6.09 96.78
C GLY A 244 -20.05 7.27 97.53
N ARG A 245 -19.23 8.14 98.14
CA ARG A 245 -19.73 9.39 98.73
C ARG A 245 -20.20 10.39 97.68
N LEU A 246 -19.54 10.45 96.52
CA LEU A 246 -19.96 11.26 95.38
C LEU A 246 -21.28 10.75 94.78
N GLU A 247 -21.50 9.45 94.77
CA GLU A 247 -22.73 8.83 94.29
C GLU A 247 -23.91 9.08 95.24
N GLU A 248 -23.71 9.00 96.55
CA GLU A 248 -24.70 9.42 97.55
C GLU A 248 -25.02 10.92 97.47
N LEU A 249 -24.01 11.76 97.19
CA LEU A 249 -24.19 13.19 96.97
C LEU A 249 -24.99 13.45 95.68
N HIS A 250 -24.74 12.69 94.63
CA HIS A 250 -25.47 12.81 93.38
C HIS A 250 -26.94 12.36 93.51
N ASP A 251 -27.20 11.26 94.22
CA ASP A 251 -28.56 10.76 94.45
C ASP A 251 -29.35 11.65 95.42
N THR A 252 -28.71 12.22 96.44
CA THR A 252 -29.35 13.20 97.33
C THR A 252 -29.62 14.52 96.62
N LEU A 253 -28.75 14.97 95.70
CA LEU A 253 -28.99 16.14 94.85
C LEU A 253 -30.13 15.89 93.86
N ARG A 254 -30.23 14.69 93.26
CA ARG A 254 -31.38 14.30 92.43
C ARG A 254 -32.69 14.24 93.20
N ALA A 255 -32.67 13.69 94.41
CA ALA A 255 -33.85 13.65 95.27
C ALA A 255 -34.29 15.06 95.67
N ARG A 256 -33.34 15.98 95.95
CA ARG A 256 -33.63 17.40 96.19
C ARG A 256 -34.20 18.11 94.98
N LEU A 257 -33.66 17.85 93.79
CA LEU A 257 -34.19 18.35 92.52
C LEU A 257 -35.62 17.87 92.29
N ALA A 258 -35.90 16.59 92.51
CA ALA A 258 -37.25 16.02 92.37
C ALA A 258 -38.25 16.61 93.38
N THR A 259 -37.80 16.93 94.60
CA THR A 259 -38.65 17.54 95.64
C THR A 259 -38.88 19.03 95.38
N MET A 260 -37.90 19.75 94.83
CA MET A 260 -38.05 21.15 94.44
C MET A 260 -38.91 21.30 93.17
N GLN A 261 -38.78 20.37 92.22
CA GLN A 261 -39.62 20.33 91.00
C GLN A 261 -41.10 20.01 91.29
N SER A 262 -41.41 19.32 92.39
CA SER A 262 -42.80 19.06 92.79
C SER A 262 -43.44 20.20 93.60
N THR A 263 -42.64 21.17 94.08
CA THR A 263 -43.12 22.23 94.99
C THR A 263 -42.98 23.66 94.42
N LEU A 264 -42.15 23.88 93.39
CA LEU A 264 -41.91 25.20 92.78
C LEU A 264 -42.15 25.18 91.26
N THR A 265 -42.88 26.18 90.76
CA THR A 265 -43.14 26.38 89.32
C THR A 265 -41.83 26.62 88.54
N PRO A 266 -41.77 26.28 87.24
CA PRO A 266 -40.53 26.19 86.44
C PRO A 266 -39.67 27.45 86.30
N ASP A 267 -40.13 28.62 86.76
CA ASP A 267 -39.49 29.94 86.56
C ASP A 267 -38.81 30.52 87.83
N HIS A 268 -38.52 29.70 88.85
CA HIS A 268 -37.80 30.20 90.02
C HIS A 268 -36.28 30.31 89.75
N PRO A 269 -35.64 31.48 89.97
CA PRO A 269 -34.25 31.77 89.57
C PRO A 269 -33.17 30.88 90.23
N ASP A 270 -33.52 30.13 91.28
CA ASP A 270 -32.63 29.19 91.94
C ASP A 270 -32.49 27.84 91.19
N VAL A 271 -33.39 27.52 90.25
CA VAL A 271 -33.33 26.29 89.44
C VAL A 271 -32.39 26.47 88.24
N GLU A 272 -32.26 27.68 87.71
CA GLU A 272 -31.31 27.98 86.61
C GLU A 272 -29.85 28.02 87.09
N SER A 273 -29.61 28.39 88.35
CA SER A 273 -28.25 28.52 88.89
C SER A 273 -27.57 27.17 89.17
N MET A 274 -28.35 26.10 89.42
CA MET A 274 -27.83 24.74 89.65
C MET A 274 -27.84 23.82 88.42
N LYS A 275 -28.27 24.31 87.25
CA LYS A 275 -28.21 23.56 85.98
C LYS A 275 -26.89 23.73 85.21
N ARG A 276 -25.97 24.57 85.71
CA ARG A 276 -24.59 24.67 85.25
C ARG A 276 -23.67 23.89 86.17
#